data_AF-A0A0N0TMD3-F1
#
_entry.id   AF-A0A0N0TMD3-F1
#
_cell.length_a   1.000
_cell.length_b   1.000
_cell.length_c   1.000
_cell.angle_alpha   90.00
_cell.angle_beta   90.00
_cell.angle_gamma   90.00
#
_symmetry.space_group_name_H-M   'P 1'
#
loop_
_entity.id
_entity.type
_entity.pdbx_description
1 polymer ?
#
loop_
_entity_poly.entity_id
_entity_poly.type
_entity_poly.pdbx_seq_one_letter_code
_entity_poly.pdbx_strand_id
1 'polypeptide(L)'
;MNPVDYASIADEVKTIQRALAEVRATAESDDGLVSAVVGGRGEVIRLDLDPRIYRTADSAALATTITATIHRAVARAQAEVFTLVRRYLPADATPATTDLDFDPFLTSLDRASQWGAR
;
A
#
# COMPACT_ATOMS: atom_id res chain seq x y z
N MET A 1 19.81 3.43 -25.53
CA MET A 1 19.49 2.69 -24.29
C MET A 1 20.61 1.72 -24.02
N ASN A 2 21.38 1.88 -22.95
CA ASN A 2 22.47 0.97 -22.61
C ASN A 2 21.88 -0.26 -21.90
N PRO A 3 22.30 -1.51 -22.18
CA PRO A 3 21.74 -2.70 -21.52
C PRO A 3 21.84 -2.71 -19.98
N VAL A 4 22.78 -1.94 -19.42
CA VAL A 4 22.96 -1.76 -17.97
C VAL A 4 21.80 -0.96 -17.35
N ASP A 5 21.23 0.00 -18.09
CA ASP A 5 20.12 0.84 -17.59
C ASP A 5 18.84 0.01 -17.41
N TYR A 6 18.55 -0.90 -18.35
CA TYR A 6 17.36 -1.75 -18.28
C TYR A 6 17.40 -2.73 -17.11
N ALA A 7 18.55 -3.36 -16.85
CA ALA A 7 18.70 -4.32 -15.75
C ALA A 7 18.46 -3.66 -14.38
N SER A 8 18.99 -2.45 -14.20
CA SER A 8 18.79 -1.68 -12.96
C SER A 8 17.30 -1.35 -12.72
N ILE A 9 16.59 -0.90 -13.75
CA ILE A 9 15.16 -0.57 -13.66
C ILE A 9 14.33 -1.82 -13.34
N ALA A 10 14.62 -2.94 -14.00
CA ALA A 10 13.91 -4.20 -13.75
C ALA A 10 14.09 -4.67 -12.29
N ASP A 11 15.27 -4.50 -11.71
CA ASP A 11 15.54 -4.87 -10.33
C ASP A 11 14.89 -3.91 -9.31
N GLU A 12 14.82 -2.61 -9.60
CA GLU A 12 14.04 -1.64 -8.82
C GLU A 12 12.56 -2.04 -8.77
N VAL A 13 11.95 -2.31 -9.93
CA VAL A 13 10.54 -2.73 -10.01
C VAL A 13 10.28 -4.03 -9.24
N LYS A 14 11.16 -5.04 -9.38
CA LYS A 14 11.03 -6.31 -8.62
C LYS A 14 11.16 -6.11 -7.12
N THR A 15 11.94 -5.12 -6.68
CA THR A 15 12.08 -4.81 -5.25
C THR A 15 10.77 -4.24 -4.70
N ILE A 16 10.15 -3.34 -5.46
CA ILE A 16 8.87 -2.73 -5.09
C ILE A 16 7.75 -3.77 -5.08
N GLN A 17 7.69 -4.63 -6.10
CA GLN A 17 6.72 -5.74 -6.14
C GLN A 17 6.85 -6.66 -4.93
N ARG A 18 8.08 -6.95 -4.48
CA ARG A 18 8.31 -7.75 -3.27
C ARG A 18 7.84 -7.04 -2.01
N ALA A 19 8.15 -5.74 -1.86
CA ALA A 19 7.68 -4.94 -0.74
C ALA A 19 6.13 -4.96 -0.64
N LEU A 20 5.44 -4.75 -1.77
CA LEU A 20 3.97 -4.81 -1.82
C LEU A 20 3.42 -6.19 -1.42
N ALA A 21 4.09 -7.28 -1.79
CA ALA A 21 3.65 -8.64 -1.49
C ALA A 21 3.92 -9.08 -0.03
N GLU A 22 4.89 -8.46 0.63
CA GLU A 22 5.27 -8.80 2.01
C GLU A 22 4.43 -8.06 3.05
N VAL A 23 4.05 -6.81 2.77
CA VAL A 23 3.29 -5.95 3.70
C VAL A 23 1.94 -6.57 4.06
N ARG A 24 1.68 -6.60 5.37
CA ARG A 24 0.40 -6.99 5.97
C ARG A 24 0.11 -6.05 7.13
N ALA A 25 -0.85 -5.16 6.94
CA ALA A 25 -1.25 -4.21 7.97
C ALA A 25 -2.58 -4.61 8.60
N THR A 26 -2.64 -4.51 9.92
CA THR A 26 -3.86 -4.80 10.70
C THR A 26 -4.41 -3.50 11.30
N ALA A 27 -5.74 -3.37 11.34
CA ALA A 27 -6.42 -2.38 12.16
C ALA A 27 -7.66 -2.98 12.84
N GLU A 28 -8.00 -2.44 14.01
CA GLU A 28 -9.15 -2.84 14.81
C GLU A 28 -10.11 -1.66 14.97
N SER A 29 -11.39 -1.93 15.16
CA SER A 29 -12.38 -0.95 15.61
C SER A 29 -12.15 -0.55 17.06
N ASP A 30 -12.65 0.63 17.44
CA ASP A 30 -12.42 1.18 18.79
C ASP A 30 -13.06 0.31 19.90
N ASP A 31 -14.10 -0.45 19.54
CA ASP A 31 -14.79 -1.41 20.41
C ASP A 31 -14.18 -2.84 20.36
N GLY A 32 -13.15 -3.05 19.52
CA GLY A 32 -12.48 -4.33 19.31
C GLY A 32 -13.35 -5.42 18.69
N LEU A 33 -14.48 -5.04 18.07
CA LEU A 33 -15.42 -6.01 17.47
C LEU A 33 -15.13 -6.33 16.00
N VAL A 34 -14.35 -5.49 15.32
CA VAL A 34 -13.97 -5.66 13.92
C VAL A 34 -12.44 -5.56 13.83
N SER A 35 -11.81 -6.54 13.18
CA SER A 35 -10.39 -6.49 12.82
C SER A 35 -10.22 -6.77 11.33
N ALA A 36 -9.41 -5.96 10.66
CA ALA A 36 -9.12 -6.09 9.24
C ALA A 36 -7.61 -6.22 9.00
N VAL A 37 -7.21 -7.21 8.21
CA VAL A 37 -5.85 -7.37 7.69
C VAL A 37 -5.87 -7.08 6.20
N VAL A 38 -5.02 -6.16 5.76
CA VAL A 38 -4.88 -5.78 4.34
C VAL A 38 -3.44 -5.97 3.87
N GLY A 39 -3.29 -6.21 2.57
CA GLY A 39 -1.99 -6.30 1.90
C GLY A 39 -1.44 -4.94 1.49
N GLY A 40 -0.23 -4.94 0.91
CA GLY A 40 0.47 -3.72 0.48
C GLY A 40 -0.25 -2.92 -0.61
N ARG A 41 -1.18 -3.52 -1.37
CA ARG A 41 -2.01 -2.81 -2.36
C ARG A 41 -3.37 -2.38 -1.78
N GLY A 42 -3.59 -2.60 -0.49
CA GLY A 42 -4.86 -2.30 0.18
C GLY A 42 -5.94 -3.36 -0.04
N GLU A 43 -5.60 -4.51 -0.63
CA GLU A 43 -6.51 -5.65 -0.75
C GLU A 43 -6.81 -6.25 0.63
N VAL A 44 -8.08 -6.57 0.90
CA VAL A 44 -8.48 -7.21 2.17
C VAL A 44 -8.09 -8.68 2.14
N ILE A 45 -7.18 -9.07 3.04
CA ILE A 45 -6.70 -10.45 3.20
C ILE A 45 -7.56 -11.20 4.22
N ARG A 46 -7.97 -10.52 5.30
CA ARG A 46 -8.80 -11.09 6.35
C ARG A 46 -9.69 -10.03 6.98
N LEU A 47 -10.91 -10.44 7.31
CA LEU A 47 -11.84 -9.67 8.13
C LEU A 47 -12.34 -10.59 9.24
N ASP A 48 -12.10 -10.21 10.49
CA ASP A 48 -12.55 -10.91 11.67
C ASP A 48 -13.64 -10.08 12.36
N LEU A 49 -14.77 -10.73 12.66
CA LEU A 49 -15.91 -10.12 13.35
C LEU A 49 -16.13 -10.88 14.65
N ASP A 50 -16.08 -10.17 15.77
CA ASP A 50 -16.39 -10.75 17.07
C ASP A 50 -17.91 -11.07 17.14
N PRO A 51 -18.33 -12.26 17.59
CA PRO A 51 -19.75 -12.63 17.66
C PRO A 51 -20.63 -11.65 18.48
N ARG A 52 -20.02 -10.82 19.34
CA ARG A 52 -20.72 -9.75 20.07
C ARG A 52 -21.35 -8.71 19.15
N ILE A 53 -20.94 -8.58 17.87
CA ILE A 53 -21.55 -7.66 16.90
C ILE A 53 -23.05 -7.92 16.72
N TYR A 54 -23.51 -9.16 16.92
CA TYR A 54 -24.91 -9.54 16.71
C TYR A 54 -25.82 -9.17 17.88
N ARG A 55 -25.26 -8.66 18.98
CA ARG A 55 -26.06 -8.23 20.16
C ARG A 55 -26.79 -6.92 19.92
N THR A 56 -26.28 -6.08 19.02
CA THR A 56 -26.88 -4.82 18.62
C THR A 56 -27.11 -4.87 17.11
N ALA A 57 -28.37 -5.02 16.70
CA ALA A 57 -28.74 -5.20 15.30
C ALA A 57 -28.82 -3.87 14.52
N ASP A 58 -27.75 -3.07 14.56
CA ASP A 58 -27.62 -1.87 13.72
C ASP A 58 -26.63 -2.14 12.58
N SER A 59 -27.17 -2.54 11.44
CA SER A 59 -26.39 -2.89 10.25
C SER A 59 -25.71 -1.66 9.61
N ALA A 60 -26.29 -0.47 9.75
CA ALA A 60 -25.72 0.75 9.19
C ALA A 60 -24.50 1.21 9.98
N ALA A 61 -24.60 1.16 11.32
CA ALA A 61 -23.46 1.41 12.19
C ALA A 61 -22.35 0.38 11.96
N LEU A 62 -22.69 -0.91 11.86
CA LEU A 62 -21.69 -1.96 11.59
C LEU A 62 -20.97 -1.76 10.26
N ALA A 63 -21.71 -1.46 9.18
CA ALA A 63 -21.10 -1.18 7.88
C ALA A 63 -20.11 -0.01 7.96
N THR A 64 -20.49 1.07 8.66
CA THR A 64 -19.63 2.23 8.88
C THR A 64 -18.35 1.84 9.64
N THR A 65 -18.47 1.06 10.71
CA THR A 65 -17.33 0.58 11.50
C THR A 65 -16.40 -0.31 10.68
N ILE A 66 -16.94 -1.23 9.86
CA ILE A 66 -16.14 -2.09 8.99
C ILE A 66 -15.37 -1.26 7.97
N THR A 67 -16.05 -0.36 7.25
CA THR A 67 -15.43 0.51 6.25
C THR A 67 -14.33 1.37 6.88
N ALA A 68 -14.59 2.00 8.02
CA ALA A 68 -13.59 2.81 8.73
C ALA A 68 -12.37 1.96 9.17
N THR A 69 -12.60 0.74 9.63
CA THR A 69 -11.53 -0.18 10.07
C THR A 69 -10.65 -0.61 8.90
N ILE A 70 -11.25 -0.93 7.75
CA ILE A 70 -10.52 -1.25 6.53
C ILE A 70 -9.69 -0.04 6.07
N HIS A 71 -10.26 1.17 6.03
CA HIS A 71 -9.50 2.37 5.65
C HIS A 71 -8.31 2.64 6.56
N ARG A 72 -8.44 2.41 7.88
CA ARG A 72 -7.31 2.49 8.81
C ARG A 72 -6.23 1.45 8.50
N ALA A 73 -6.60 0.22 8.16
CA ALA A 73 -5.65 -0.82 7.78
C ALA A 73 -4.94 -0.45 6.46
N VAL A 74 -5.67 0.07 5.46
CA VAL A 74 -5.11 0.52 4.17
C VAL A 74 -4.12 1.66 4.37
N ALA A 75 -4.46 2.67 5.18
CA ALA A 75 -3.56 3.78 5.47
C ALA A 75 -2.25 3.30 6.15
N ARG A 76 -2.35 2.30 7.03
CA ARG A 76 -1.17 1.67 7.66
C ARG A 76 -0.32 0.92 6.63
N ALA A 77 -0.93 0.12 5.76
CA ALA A 77 -0.21 -0.59 4.69
C ALA A 77 0.50 0.38 3.74
N GLN A 78 -0.18 1.44 3.31
CA GLN A 78 0.40 2.47 2.44
C GLN A 78 1.60 3.16 3.10
N ALA A 79 1.50 3.50 4.38
CA ALA A 79 2.62 4.09 5.13
C ALA A 79 3.82 3.14 5.24
N GLU A 80 3.57 1.84 5.46
CA GLU A 80 4.60 0.80 5.55
C GLU A 80 5.29 0.59 4.20
N VAL A 81 4.51 0.39 3.13
CA VAL A 81 5.04 0.29 1.75
C VAL A 81 5.86 1.52 1.39
N PHE A 82 5.33 2.72 1.64
CA PHE A 82 6.02 3.97 1.34
C PHE A 82 7.38 4.05 2.05
N THR A 83 7.45 3.60 3.31
CA THR A 83 8.70 3.54 4.07
C THR A 83 9.72 2.59 3.42
N LEU A 84 9.27 1.42 2.95
CA LEU A 84 10.13 0.43 2.30
C LEU A 84 10.67 0.92 0.95
N VAL A 85 9.87 1.66 0.18
CA VAL A 85 10.21 2.07 -1.18
C VAL A 85 10.71 3.51 -1.31
N ARG A 86 10.77 4.29 -0.21
CA ARG A 86 11.11 5.72 -0.23
C ARG A 86 12.39 6.07 -1.00
N ARG A 87 13.42 5.21 -0.94
CA ARG A 87 14.69 5.39 -1.66
C ARG A 87 14.57 5.35 -3.19
N TYR A 88 13.46 4.82 -3.71
CA TYR A 88 13.18 4.71 -5.14
C TYR A 88 12.19 5.78 -5.63
N LEU A 89 11.64 6.59 -4.71
CA LEU A 89 10.67 7.63 -5.02
C LEU A 89 11.36 9.00 -5.20
N PRO A 90 10.71 9.93 -5.94
CA PRO A 90 11.08 11.34 -5.96
C PRO A 90 11.13 11.95 -4.55
N ALA A 91 11.93 13.01 -4.38
CA ALA A 91 12.14 13.63 -3.07
C ALA A 91 10.86 14.22 -2.47
N ASP A 92 9.93 14.68 -3.32
CA ASP A 92 8.64 15.28 -3.02
C ASP A 92 7.49 14.26 -2.91
N ALA A 93 7.76 12.97 -3.07
CA ALA A 93 6.74 11.93 -2.95
C ALA A 93 6.10 11.92 -1.56
N THR A 94 4.77 11.74 -1.52
CA THR A 94 4.00 11.65 -0.27
C THR A 94 3.06 10.44 -0.30
N PRO A 95 2.76 9.81 0.84
CA PRO A 95 1.84 8.67 0.88
C PRO A 95 0.43 8.96 0.34
N ALA A 96 0.02 10.23 0.33
CA ALA A 96 -1.32 10.64 -0.07
C ALA A 96 -1.46 10.90 -1.58
N THR A 97 -0.36 11.18 -2.29
CA THR A 97 -0.37 11.59 -3.70
C THR A 97 0.37 10.61 -4.60
N THR A 98 1.12 9.69 -4.03
CA THR A 98 1.92 8.72 -4.79
C THR A 98 1.08 7.51 -5.15
N ASP A 99 0.97 7.25 -6.45
CA ASP A 99 0.51 5.99 -6.99
C ASP A 99 1.63 4.95 -6.82
N LEU A 100 1.54 4.17 -5.74
CA LEU A 100 2.55 3.17 -5.39
C LEU A 100 2.65 2.02 -6.40
N ASP A 101 1.67 1.86 -7.30
CA ASP A 101 1.69 0.86 -8.36
C ASP A 101 2.46 1.35 -9.60
N PHE A 102 2.39 2.65 -9.93
CA PHE A 102 2.90 3.18 -11.21
C PHE A 102 3.98 4.26 -11.09
N ASP A 103 3.96 5.12 -10.07
CA ASP A 103 4.91 6.24 -9.93
C ASP A 103 6.37 5.80 -9.83
N PRO A 104 6.72 4.68 -9.15
CA PRO A 104 8.11 4.24 -9.14
C PRO A 104 8.61 3.85 -10.53
N PHE A 105 7.77 3.23 -11.34
CA PHE A 105 8.12 2.87 -12.71
C PHE A 105 8.29 4.11 -13.60
N LEU A 106 7.39 5.10 -13.48
CA LEU A 106 7.49 6.37 -14.21
C LEU A 106 8.75 7.15 -13.82
N THR A 107 9.13 7.14 -12.54
CA THR A 107 10.36 7.77 -12.03
C THR A 107 11.60 7.11 -12.62
N SER A 108 11.63 5.77 -12.70
CA SER A 108 12.74 5.04 -13.31
C SER A 108 12.87 5.31 -14.81
N LEU A 109 11.75 5.50 -15.53
CA LEU A 109 11.77 5.89 -16.95
C LEU A 109 12.29 7.32 -17.18
N ASP A 110 11.88 8.29 -16.37
CA ASP A 110 12.35 9.67 -16.48
C ASP A 110 13.87 9.75 -16.29
N ARG A 111 14.40 9.06 -15.26
CA ARG A 111 15.84 8.97 -15.00
C ARG A 111 16.63 8.37 -16.18
N ALA A 112 16.08 7.33 -16.82
CA ALA A 112 16.71 6.70 -17.98
C ALA A 112 16.70 7.60 -19.23
N SER A 113 15.66 8.42 -19.40
CA SER A 113 15.56 9.36 -20.52
C SER A 113 16.62 10.48 -20.44
N GLN A 114 16.93 10.93 -19.23
CA GLN A 114 17.90 12.00 -18.96
C GLN A 114 19.36 11.58 -19.25
N TRP A 115 19.65 10.27 -19.30
CA TRP A 115 20.97 9.74 -19.69
C TRP A 115 21.10 9.47 -21.19
N GLY A 116 20.02 9.56 -21.96
CA GLY A 116 20.04 9.47 -23.43
C GLY A 116 20.24 10.81 -24.15
N ALA A 117 20.24 11.93 -23.43
CA ALA A 117 20.31 13.28 -24.00
C ALA A 117 21.74 13.90 -23.98
N ARG A 118 22.79 13.08 -23.84
CA ARG A 118 24.20 13.50 -23.91
C ARG A 118 24.97 12.69 -24.94
#